data_AF-A0A5N5DE53-F1
#
_entry.id   AF-A0A5N5DE53-F1
#
_cell.length_a   1.000
_cell.length_b   1.000
_cell.length_c   1.000
_cell.angle_alpha   90.00
_cell.angle_beta   90.00
_cell.angle_gamma   90.00
#
_symmetry.space_group_name_H-M   'P 1'
#
loop_
_entity.id
_entity.type
_entity.pdbx_description
1 polymer ?
#
loop_
_entity_poly.entity_id
_entity_poly.type
_entity_poly.pdbx_seq_one_letter_code
_entity_poly.pdbx_strand_id
1 'polypeptide(L)'
;MPIRATALHLHHAPLSGCSARIRIALHLKRLHDINLPITYHPVNLSASDHHTPAYRSLNPNASIPTLVVELDASQQKQPTIITITQSLAIIDALDTLFPSSPPRLIPAPPFASSSADSSAAASLLRRRAAVLDLVALVACDVQPPANKRWRDAITTDYGGDGEAWARRVYERGLGAYEELLATGEQGRFSVGDGVSAADVFLVPAVEGAMRVGLCEVGRRWPRVGRGRHNGAPRRIMRSIPFSDLSIRDLPESVTLSAVIKTNEFLP
;
A
#
# COMPACT_ATOMS: atom_id res chain seq x y z
N MET A 1 14.58 -26.09 9.75
CA MET A 1 14.82 -25.18 8.60
C MET A 1 14.10 -23.88 8.87
N PRO A 2 14.62 -22.72 8.46
CA PRO A 2 13.86 -21.48 8.51
C PRO A 2 12.61 -21.60 7.63
N ILE A 3 11.49 -21.06 8.10
CA ILE A 3 10.23 -20.99 7.34
C ILE A 3 10.50 -20.23 6.04
N ARG A 4 10.08 -20.79 4.90
CA ARG A 4 10.26 -20.16 3.59
C ARG A 4 8.92 -20.10 2.86
N ALA A 5 8.60 -18.93 2.30
CA ALA A 5 7.48 -18.81 1.38
C ALA A 5 7.81 -19.51 0.05
N THR A 6 6.91 -20.39 -0.41
CA THR A 6 7.04 -21.12 -1.69
C THR A 6 6.23 -20.49 -2.80
N ALA A 7 5.12 -19.82 -2.48
CA ALA A 7 4.30 -19.07 -3.43
C ALA A 7 3.45 -18.01 -2.70
N LEU A 8 3.04 -16.99 -3.46
CA LEU A 8 2.09 -15.97 -3.02
C LEU A 8 0.91 -15.90 -3.99
N HIS A 9 -0.29 -15.74 -3.45
CA HIS A 9 -1.51 -15.54 -4.22
C HIS A 9 -2.21 -14.27 -3.75
N LEU A 10 -2.26 -13.25 -4.60
CA LEU A 10 -2.87 -11.97 -4.29
C LEU A 10 -4.25 -11.88 -4.93
N HIS A 11 -5.30 -11.92 -4.11
CA HIS A 11 -6.64 -11.53 -4.55
C HIS A 11 -6.78 -10.02 -4.51
N HIS A 12 -7.04 -9.40 -5.67
CA HIS A 12 -7.04 -7.95 -5.81
C HIS A 12 -8.07 -7.42 -6.80
N ALA A 13 -8.35 -6.12 -6.73
CA ALA A 13 -8.99 -5.40 -7.84
C ALA A 13 -8.09 -4.28 -8.34
N PRO A 14 -8.12 -3.97 -9.66
CA PRO A 14 -7.33 -2.89 -10.25
C PRO A 14 -7.52 -1.54 -9.56
N LEU A 15 -8.78 -1.11 -9.42
CA LEU A 15 -9.16 0.21 -8.92
C LEU A 15 -9.23 0.33 -7.39
N SER A 16 -8.76 -0.68 -6.65
CA SER A 16 -8.74 -0.67 -5.18
C SER A 16 -7.42 -0.11 -4.67
N GLY A 17 -7.48 0.97 -3.89
CA GLY A 17 -6.30 1.56 -3.26
C GLY A 17 -5.60 0.60 -2.30
N CYS A 18 -6.35 -0.18 -1.52
CA CYS A 18 -5.76 -1.19 -0.64
C CYS A 18 -5.04 -2.29 -1.44
N SER A 19 -5.58 -2.68 -2.59
CA SER A 19 -4.91 -3.62 -3.50
C SER A 19 -3.65 -3.02 -4.12
N ALA A 20 -3.71 -1.75 -4.52
CA ALA A 20 -2.56 -1.03 -5.06
C ALA A 20 -1.39 -0.98 -4.07
N ARG A 21 -1.65 -0.79 -2.76
CA ARG A 21 -0.61 -0.87 -1.70
C ARG A 21 0.20 -2.16 -1.80
N ILE A 22 -0.48 -3.30 -1.98
CA ILE A 22 0.19 -4.61 -2.00
C ILE A 22 0.90 -4.85 -3.32
N ARG A 23 0.31 -4.45 -4.46
CA ARG A 23 1.02 -4.50 -5.75
C ARG A 23 2.31 -3.66 -5.70
N ILE A 24 2.25 -2.48 -5.10
CA ILE A 24 3.42 -1.62 -4.90
C ILE A 24 4.45 -2.32 -3.99
N ALA A 25 4.02 -2.86 -2.85
CA ALA A 25 4.92 -3.55 -1.92
C ALA A 25 5.60 -4.77 -2.57
N LEU A 26 4.86 -5.61 -3.29
CA LEU A 26 5.41 -6.79 -3.97
C LEU A 26 6.44 -6.40 -5.04
N HIS A 27 6.18 -5.34 -5.80
CA HIS A 27 7.13 -4.82 -6.78
C HIS A 27 8.39 -4.27 -6.10
N LEU A 28 8.22 -3.42 -5.07
CA LEU A 28 9.34 -2.84 -4.34
C LEU A 28 10.22 -3.91 -3.69
N LYS A 29 9.63 -5.01 -3.23
CA LYS A 29 10.35 -6.14 -2.62
C LYS A 29 11.16 -6.97 -3.60
N ARG A 30 11.03 -6.73 -4.91
CA ARG A 30 11.79 -7.42 -5.97
C ARG A 30 11.77 -8.95 -5.82
N LEU A 31 10.62 -9.51 -5.43
CA LEU A 31 10.50 -10.95 -5.16
C LEU A 31 10.70 -11.83 -6.42
N HIS A 32 10.66 -11.23 -7.61
CA HIS A 32 11.06 -11.88 -8.85
C HIS A 32 12.54 -12.27 -8.86
N ASP A 33 13.42 -11.49 -8.20
CA ASP A 33 14.87 -11.77 -8.15
C ASP A 33 15.18 -13.08 -7.41
N ILE A 34 14.30 -13.51 -6.50
CA ILE A 34 14.43 -14.75 -5.75
C ILE A 34 13.57 -15.89 -6.34
N ASN A 35 13.09 -15.73 -7.57
CA ASN A 35 12.23 -16.68 -8.28
C ASN A 35 11.00 -17.12 -7.46
N LEU A 36 10.42 -16.23 -6.66
CA LEU A 36 9.21 -16.53 -5.90
C LEU A 36 7.98 -16.44 -6.82
N PRO A 37 7.19 -17.52 -7.00
CA PRO A 37 5.94 -17.48 -7.73
C PRO A 37 4.93 -16.54 -7.07
N ILE A 38 4.35 -15.63 -7.86
CA ILE A 38 3.27 -14.73 -7.42
C ILE A 38 2.13 -14.84 -8.43
N THR A 39 0.98 -15.33 -7.97
CA THR A 39 -0.24 -15.42 -8.76
C THR A 39 -1.18 -14.27 -8.39
N TYR A 40 -1.72 -13.59 -9.38
CA TYR A 40 -2.68 -12.50 -9.19
C TYR A 40 -4.09 -13.01 -9.53
N HIS A 41 -5.01 -12.90 -8.57
CA HIS A 41 -6.40 -13.31 -8.71
C HIS A 41 -7.30 -12.07 -8.78
N PRO A 42 -7.75 -11.66 -9.97
CA PRO A 42 -8.64 -10.51 -10.08
C PRO A 42 -10.00 -10.80 -9.45
N VAL A 43 -10.53 -9.83 -8.69
CA VAL A 43 -11.86 -9.88 -8.06
C VAL A 43 -12.70 -8.75 -8.64
N ASN A 44 -13.82 -9.09 -9.30
CA ASN A 44 -14.69 -8.08 -9.91
C ASN A 44 -15.54 -7.38 -8.83
N LEU A 45 -15.19 -6.14 -8.51
CA LEU A 45 -15.97 -5.34 -7.55
C LEU A 45 -17.32 -4.90 -8.09
N SER A 46 -17.46 -4.68 -9.41
CA SER A 46 -18.72 -4.28 -10.04
C SER A 46 -19.74 -5.41 -10.02
N ALA A 47 -19.28 -6.66 -10.20
CA ALA A 47 -20.09 -7.87 -10.05
C ALA A 47 -20.26 -8.31 -8.59
N SER A 48 -19.66 -7.59 -7.63
CA SER A 48 -19.69 -7.93 -6.21
C SER A 48 -19.09 -9.32 -5.87
N ASP A 49 -18.09 -9.78 -6.63
CA ASP A 49 -17.47 -11.11 -6.44
C ASP A 49 -16.89 -11.31 -5.02
N HIS A 50 -16.43 -10.22 -4.42
CA HIS A 50 -15.94 -10.16 -3.05
C HIS A 50 -17.00 -10.49 -1.97
N HIS A 51 -18.28 -10.53 -2.34
CA HIS A 51 -19.37 -10.95 -1.46
C HIS A 51 -19.80 -12.42 -1.64
N THR A 52 -19.26 -13.13 -2.63
CA THR A 52 -19.57 -14.54 -2.87
C THR A 52 -19.17 -15.41 -1.68
N PRO A 53 -19.85 -16.55 -1.43
CA PRO A 53 -19.45 -17.49 -0.39
C PRO A 53 -18.00 -17.97 -0.54
N ALA A 54 -17.56 -18.19 -1.78
CA ALA A 54 -16.20 -18.61 -2.10
C ALA A 54 -15.15 -17.55 -1.73
N TYR A 55 -15.41 -16.26 -1.94
CA TYR A 55 -14.48 -15.22 -1.50
C TYR A 55 -14.55 -14.98 0.02
N ARG A 56 -15.75 -15.04 0.60
CA ARG A 56 -15.95 -14.82 2.04
C ARG A 56 -15.30 -15.89 2.91
N SER A 57 -15.13 -17.12 2.41
CA SER A 57 -14.34 -18.14 3.10
C SER A 57 -12.86 -17.78 3.20
N LEU A 58 -12.33 -16.99 2.27
CA LEU A 58 -10.98 -16.42 2.32
C LEU A 58 -10.92 -15.16 3.19
N ASN A 59 -11.89 -14.25 3.02
CA ASN A 59 -11.95 -12.98 3.75
C ASN A 59 -13.38 -12.71 4.26
N PRO A 60 -13.67 -13.02 5.54
CA PRO A 60 -15.00 -12.84 6.13
C PRO A 60 -15.51 -11.39 6.09
N ASN A 61 -14.60 -10.41 6.09
CA ASN A 61 -14.94 -8.99 5.98
C ASN A 61 -15.42 -8.60 4.56
N ALA A 62 -15.36 -9.51 3.58
CA ALA A 62 -15.69 -9.24 2.19
C ALA A 62 -15.01 -7.96 1.69
N SER A 63 -13.71 -7.85 1.98
CA SER A 63 -12.88 -6.72 1.55
C SER A 63 -11.70 -7.25 0.73
N ILE A 64 -11.09 -6.37 -0.06
CA ILE A 64 -9.87 -6.68 -0.79
C ILE A 64 -8.76 -5.69 -0.38
N PRO A 65 -7.49 -6.07 -0.44
CA PRO A 65 -6.93 -7.32 -0.95
C PRO A 65 -6.96 -8.45 0.09
N THR A 66 -6.66 -9.67 -0.38
CA THR A 66 -6.32 -10.83 0.46
C THR A 66 -5.06 -11.48 -0.10
N LEU A 67 -4.05 -11.69 0.74
CA LEU A 67 -2.84 -12.43 0.38
C LEU A 67 -2.91 -13.83 0.99
N VAL A 68 -2.80 -14.85 0.16
CA VAL A 68 -2.58 -16.23 0.59
C VAL A 68 -1.10 -16.55 0.40
N VAL A 69 -0.46 -17.02 1.46
CA VAL A 69 0.97 -17.35 1.52
C VAL A 69 1.09 -18.86 1.68
N GLU A 70 1.81 -19.49 0.77
CA GLU A 70 2.24 -20.88 0.92
C GLU A 70 3.61 -20.91 1.59
N LEU A 71 3.73 -21.67 2.68
CA LEU A 71 4.95 -21.81 3.46
C LEU A 71 5.43 -23.26 3.46
N ASP A 72 6.71 -23.44 3.19
CA ASP A 72 7.44 -24.65 3.57
C ASP A 72 7.82 -24.54 5.04
N ALA A 73 6.91 -24.99 5.91
CA ALA A 73 7.08 -25.00 7.35
C ALA A 73 7.16 -26.47 7.83
N SER A 74 8.33 -27.10 7.63
CA SER A 74 8.77 -28.37 8.25
C SER A 74 8.06 -29.66 7.80
N GLN A 75 8.84 -30.67 7.31
CA GLN A 75 8.60 -32.14 7.23
C GLN A 75 7.24 -32.68 6.71
N GLN A 76 6.23 -31.83 6.51
CA GLN A 76 4.92 -32.18 6.02
C GLN A 76 4.96 -32.29 4.49
N LYS A 77 4.21 -33.23 3.94
CA LYS A 77 4.08 -33.40 2.47
C LYS A 77 3.35 -32.23 1.79
N GLN A 78 2.68 -31.36 2.55
CA GLN A 78 1.88 -30.26 2.02
C GLN A 78 2.32 -28.92 2.62
N PRO A 79 2.25 -27.82 1.84
CA PRO A 79 2.59 -26.48 2.33
C PRO A 79 1.60 -26.03 3.41
N THR A 80 2.11 -25.28 4.39
CA THR A 80 1.27 -24.56 5.35
C THR A 80 0.71 -23.32 4.65
N ILE A 81 -0.61 -23.10 4.73
CA ILE A 81 -1.28 -21.96 4.11
C ILE A 81 -1.62 -20.91 5.16
N ILE A 82 -1.23 -19.65 4.93
CA ILE A 82 -1.63 -18.49 5.74
C ILE A 82 -2.41 -17.51 4.87
N THR A 83 -3.59 -17.10 5.32
CA THR A 83 -4.41 -16.09 4.66
C THR A 83 -4.42 -14.79 5.46
N ILE A 84 -4.00 -13.69 4.83
CA ILE A 84 -3.88 -12.37 5.45
C ILE A 84 -4.78 -11.38 4.69
N THR A 85 -5.67 -10.69 5.41
CA THR A 85 -6.79 -9.94 4.83
C THR A 85 -6.69 -8.43 4.97
N GLN A 86 -5.70 -7.93 5.72
CA GLN A 86 -5.51 -6.50 5.99
C GLN A 86 -4.25 -5.98 5.33
N SER A 87 -4.34 -4.89 4.56
CA SER A 87 -3.21 -4.39 3.77
C SER A 87 -1.96 -4.05 4.59
N LEU A 88 -2.09 -3.52 5.81
CA LEU A 88 -0.95 -3.28 6.69
C LEU A 88 -0.33 -4.58 7.21
N ALA A 89 -1.16 -5.55 7.62
CA ALA A 89 -0.69 -6.86 8.07
C ALA A 89 0.01 -7.63 6.94
N ILE A 90 -0.46 -7.49 5.70
CA ILE A 90 0.22 -8.06 4.53
C ILE A 90 1.62 -7.45 4.37
N ILE A 91 1.76 -6.12 4.48
CA ILE A 91 3.07 -5.46 4.35
C ILE A 91 4.02 -5.89 5.47
N ASP A 92 3.54 -6.00 6.70
CA ASP A 92 4.32 -6.50 7.84
C ASP A 92 4.77 -7.97 7.63
N ALA A 93 3.88 -8.82 7.12
CA ALA A 93 4.22 -10.19 6.77
C ALA A 93 5.27 -10.27 5.64
N LEU A 94 5.19 -9.42 4.62
CA LEU A 94 6.19 -9.35 3.56
C LEU A 94 7.57 -8.90 4.09
N ASP A 95 7.62 -7.92 5.00
CA ASP A 95 8.86 -7.50 5.66
C ASP A 95 9.45 -8.58 6.58
N THR A 96 8.60 -9.44 7.14
CA THR A 96 8.99 -10.54 8.03
C THR A 96 9.49 -11.76 7.24
N LEU A 97 8.80 -12.13 6.15
CA LEU A 97 9.14 -13.27 5.31
C LEU A 97 10.35 -12.99 4.40
N PHE A 98 10.54 -11.74 3.99
CA PHE A 98 11.61 -11.33 3.09
C PHE A 98 12.47 -10.22 3.71
N PRO A 99 13.15 -10.49 4.85
CA PRO A 99 13.91 -9.48 5.58
C PRO A 99 15.14 -8.99 4.83
N SER A 100 15.66 -9.80 3.89
CA SER A 100 16.82 -9.50 3.04
C SER A 100 16.46 -8.80 1.73
N SER A 101 15.17 -8.70 1.40
CA SER A 101 14.69 -8.03 0.19
C SER A 101 14.44 -6.54 0.47
N PRO A 102 15.25 -5.61 -0.07
CA PRO A 102 15.01 -4.18 0.11
C PRO A 102 13.86 -3.70 -0.78
N PRO A 103 13.18 -2.59 -0.42
CA PRO A 103 13.33 -1.88 0.84
C PRO A 103 12.58 -2.59 1.98
N ARG A 104 13.01 -2.39 3.22
CA ARG A 104 12.21 -2.69 4.42
C ARG A 104 11.17 -1.58 4.57
N LEU A 105 9.89 -1.90 4.43
CA LEU A 105 8.82 -0.89 4.34
C LEU A 105 8.44 -0.34 5.72
N ILE A 106 8.47 -1.19 6.75
CA ILE A 106 8.27 -0.83 8.15
C ILE A 106 9.62 -0.99 8.85
N PRO A 107 10.24 0.12 9.33
CA PRO A 107 11.53 0.06 10.03
C PRO A 107 11.51 -0.97 11.16
N ALA A 108 12.58 -1.75 11.32
CA ALA A 108 12.62 -2.84 12.31
C ALA A 108 12.42 -2.31 13.75
N PRO A 109 11.86 -3.12 14.66
CA PRO A 109 11.77 -2.72 16.06
C PRO A 109 13.19 -2.53 16.65
N PRO A 110 13.41 -1.49 17.45
CA PRO A 110 14.75 -1.09 17.92
C PRO A 110 15.42 -2.12 18.84
N PHE A 111 14.63 -2.99 19.46
CA PHE A 111 15.10 -4.02 20.39
C PHE A 111 15.34 -5.38 19.73
N ALA A 112 15.24 -5.49 18.40
CA ALA A 112 15.53 -6.72 17.67
C ALA A 112 17.03 -7.10 17.71
N SER A 113 17.91 -6.16 18.07
CA SER A 113 19.35 -6.38 18.20
C SER A 113 19.80 -6.03 19.62
N SER A 114 20.42 -6.99 20.32
CA SER A 114 20.90 -6.85 21.70
C SER A 114 22.12 -5.94 21.86
N SER A 115 22.62 -5.32 20.78
CA SER A 115 23.86 -4.53 20.77
C SER A 115 23.70 -3.06 20.38
N ALA A 116 22.47 -2.55 20.20
CA ALA A 116 22.26 -1.18 19.75
C ALA A 116 22.49 -0.14 20.88
N ASP A 117 23.28 0.89 20.59
CA ASP A 117 23.37 2.12 21.40
C ASP A 117 21.95 2.69 21.62
N SER A 118 21.66 3.13 22.85
CA SER A 118 20.39 3.73 23.25
C SER A 118 19.95 4.89 22.34
N SER A 119 20.90 5.68 21.83
CA SER A 119 20.62 6.78 20.89
C SER A 119 20.18 6.28 19.50
N ALA A 120 20.83 5.22 19.02
CA ALA A 120 20.46 4.58 17.74
C ALA A 120 19.09 3.88 17.86
N ALA A 121 18.83 3.19 18.97
CA ALA A 121 17.54 2.59 19.28
C ALA A 121 16.40 3.64 19.32
N ALA A 122 16.63 4.79 19.97
CA ALA A 122 15.66 5.88 20.02
C ALA A 122 15.38 6.48 18.63
N SER A 123 16.42 6.65 17.80
CA SER A 123 16.27 7.17 16.43
C SER A 123 15.48 6.20 15.54
N LEU A 124 15.74 4.89 15.66
CA LEU A 124 15.01 3.86 14.94
C LEU A 124 13.54 3.78 15.40
N LEU A 125 13.29 3.88 16.71
CA LEU A 125 11.94 3.94 17.25
C LEU A 125 11.17 5.14 16.69
N ARG A 126 11.79 6.33 16.68
CA ARG A 126 11.19 7.55 16.13
C ARG A 126 10.82 7.38 14.66
N ARG A 127 11.72 6.83 13.84
CA ARG A 127 11.44 6.57 12.42
C ARG A 127 10.32 5.54 12.23
N ARG A 128 10.35 4.44 12.98
CA ARG A 128 9.28 3.41 12.93
C ARG A 128 7.93 4.02 13.29
N ALA A 129 7.88 4.81 14.37
CA ALA A 129 6.67 5.50 14.81
C ALA A 129 6.15 6.45 13.74
N ALA A 130 7.00 7.31 13.16
CA ALA A 130 6.60 8.23 12.10
C ALA A 130 6.03 7.52 10.87
N VAL A 131 6.63 6.39 10.45
CA VAL A 131 6.10 5.58 9.33
C VAL A 131 4.72 5.01 9.69
N LEU A 132 4.59 4.40 10.87
CA LEU A 132 3.34 3.78 11.29
C LEU A 132 2.22 4.79 11.54
N ASP A 133 2.54 6.00 12.00
CA ASP A 133 1.58 7.07 12.23
C ASP A 133 0.98 7.57 10.91
N LEU A 134 1.83 7.84 9.90
CA LEU A 134 1.40 8.19 8.55
C LEU A 134 0.59 7.05 7.87
N VAL A 135 1.00 5.80 8.11
CA VAL A 135 0.27 4.63 7.62
C VAL A 135 -1.10 4.55 8.29
N ALA A 136 -1.17 4.67 9.61
CA ALA A 136 -2.42 4.59 10.38
C ALA A 136 -3.38 5.72 10.00
N LEU A 137 -2.89 6.95 9.84
CA LEU A 137 -3.69 8.07 9.34
C LEU A 137 -4.40 7.70 8.02
N VAL A 138 -3.69 7.11 7.07
CA VAL A 138 -4.28 6.69 5.80
C VAL A 138 -5.15 5.43 5.94
N ALA A 139 -4.74 4.46 6.75
CA ALA A 139 -5.35 3.15 6.88
C ALA A 139 -6.62 3.15 7.75
N CYS A 140 -6.73 4.09 8.68
CA CYS A 140 -7.80 4.19 9.67
C CYS A 140 -8.70 5.40 9.39
N ASP A 141 -8.10 6.58 9.14
CA ASP A 141 -8.86 7.83 9.13
C ASP A 141 -9.26 8.28 7.72
N VAL A 142 -8.53 7.81 6.69
CA VAL A 142 -8.80 8.16 5.29
C VAL A 142 -9.52 7.05 4.55
N GLN A 143 -8.86 5.89 4.37
CA GLN A 143 -9.38 4.87 3.47
C GLN A 143 -10.69 4.26 3.96
N PRO A 144 -10.87 3.88 5.24
CA PRO A 144 -12.13 3.29 5.66
C PRO A 144 -13.30 4.27 5.51
N PRO A 145 -13.26 5.51 6.01
CA PRO A 145 -14.42 6.40 5.89
C PRO A 145 -14.70 6.88 4.46
N ALA A 146 -13.71 6.88 3.56
CA ALA A 146 -13.86 7.30 2.16
C ALA A 146 -14.07 6.13 1.17
N ASN A 147 -14.03 4.87 1.60
CA ASN A 147 -14.14 3.75 0.67
C ASN A 147 -15.54 3.65 0.04
N LYS A 148 -15.64 2.88 -1.05
CA LYS A 148 -16.90 2.71 -1.78
C LYS A 148 -18.05 2.20 -0.89
N ARG A 149 -17.80 1.25 0.02
CA ARG A 149 -18.82 0.69 0.92
C ARG A 149 -19.53 1.79 1.72
N TRP A 150 -18.76 2.71 2.31
CA TRP A 150 -19.34 3.80 3.10
C TRP A 150 -19.91 4.93 2.25
N ARG A 151 -19.29 5.26 1.11
CA ARG A 151 -19.83 6.26 0.18
C ARG A 151 -21.19 5.85 -0.39
N ASP A 152 -21.31 4.58 -0.78
CA ASP A 152 -22.56 4.01 -1.24
C ASP A 152 -23.60 4.08 -0.11
N ALA A 153 -23.28 3.57 1.09
CA ALA A 153 -24.22 3.55 2.22
C ALA A 153 -24.69 4.96 2.61
N ILE A 154 -23.81 5.96 2.64
CA ILE A 154 -24.19 7.37 2.89
C ILE A 154 -25.22 7.85 1.87
N THR A 155 -25.08 7.45 0.61
CA THR A 155 -25.96 7.86 -0.48
C THR A 155 -27.27 7.08 -0.46
N THR A 156 -27.22 5.76 -0.32
CA THR A 156 -28.38 4.86 -0.45
C THR A 156 -29.19 4.75 0.84
N ASP A 157 -28.53 4.66 1.99
CA ASP A 157 -29.17 4.29 3.25
C ASP A 157 -29.49 5.54 4.10
N TYR A 158 -28.73 6.62 3.91
CA TYR A 158 -28.84 7.84 4.70
C TYR A 158 -29.21 9.09 3.88
N GLY A 159 -29.36 8.98 2.56
CA GLY A 159 -29.78 10.08 1.68
C GLY A 159 -28.81 11.26 1.60
N GLY A 160 -27.54 11.06 1.98
CA GLY A 160 -26.49 12.06 1.94
C GLY A 160 -25.71 12.06 0.62
N ASP A 161 -24.72 12.95 0.52
CA ASP A 161 -23.77 12.99 -0.60
C ASP A 161 -22.48 12.22 -0.23
N GLY A 162 -22.40 10.95 -0.66
CA GLY A 162 -21.24 10.10 -0.41
C GLY A 162 -19.95 10.59 -1.07
N GLU A 163 -20.01 11.28 -2.20
CA GLU A 163 -18.83 11.83 -2.87
C GLU A 163 -18.32 13.09 -2.15
N ALA A 164 -19.22 13.98 -1.71
CA ALA A 164 -18.85 15.11 -0.86
C ALA A 164 -18.26 14.66 0.48
N TRP A 165 -18.83 13.62 1.08
CA TRP A 165 -18.29 13.01 2.29
C TRP A 165 -16.86 12.54 2.07
N ALA A 166 -16.62 11.78 1.01
CA ALA A 166 -15.29 11.25 0.70
C ALA A 166 -14.28 12.36 0.43
N ARG A 167 -14.66 13.41 -0.33
CA ARG A 167 -13.84 14.60 -0.52
C ARG A 167 -13.43 15.19 0.82
N ARG A 168 -14.38 15.42 1.73
CA ARG A 168 -14.09 15.95 3.08
C ARG A 168 -13.11 15.08 3.86
N VAL A 169 -13.27 13.76 3.80
CA VAL A 169 -12.36 12.80 4.46
C VAL A 169 -10.95 12.92 3.88
N TYR A 170 -10.80 12.88 2.55
CA TYR A 170 -9.51 13.03 1.89
C TYR A 170 -8.87 14.39 2.16
N GLU A 171 -9.63 15.49 2.12
CA GLU A 171 -9.09 16.83 2.42
C GLU A 171 -8.51 16.91 3.83
N ARG A 172 -9.25 16.41 4.81
CA ARG A 172 -8.78 16.40 6.20
C ARG A 172 -7.55 15.52 6.37
N GLY A 173 -7.58 14.31 5.82
CA GLY A 173 -6.50 13.35 5.96
C GLY A 173 -5.21 13.78 5.25
N LEU A 174 -5.30 14.27 4.01
CA LEU A 174 -4.14 14.78 3.28
C LEU A 174 -3.58 16.06 3.91
N GLY A 175 -4.44 16.90 4.50
CA GLY A 175 -4.01 18.05 5.30
C GLY A 175 -3.22 17.63 6.54
N ALA A 176 -3.71 16.65 7.30
CA ALA A 176 -2.97 16.11 8.43
C ALA A 176 -1.64 15.45 8.00
N TYR A 177 -1.65 14.72 6.88
CA TYR A 177 -0.45 14.09 6.33
C TYR A 177 0.60 15.15 5.96
N GLU A 178 0.20 16.25 5.32
CA GLU A 178 1.09 17.38 4.99
C GLU A 178 1.78 17.99 6.23
N GLU A 179 1.05 18.17 7.32
CA GLU A 179 1.59 18.73 8.57
C GLU A 179 2.53 17.74 9.28
N LEU A 180 2.21 16.45 9.25
CA LEU A 180 3.10 15.39 9.74
C LEU A 180 4.39 15.33 8.92
N LEU A 181 4.32 15.52 7.59
CA LEU A 181 5.51 15.67 6.74
C LEU A 181 6.32 16.94 7.08
N ALA A 182 5.66 18.03 7.46
CA ALA A 182 6.33 19.29 7.78
C ALA A 182 7.13 19.23 9.10
N THR A 183 6.63 18.48 10.07
CA THR A 183 7.21 18.35 11.42
C THR A 183 8.05 17.07 11.60
N GLY A 184 7.91 16.11 10.69
CA GLY A 184 8.60 14.83 10.70
C GLY A 184 10.01 14.87 10.12
N GLU A 185 10.59 13.68 9.95
CA GLU A 185 11.91 13.52 9.36
C GLU A 185 11.92 13.88 7.87
N GLN A 186 12.70 14.89 7.52
CA GLN A 186 12.78 15.42 6.16
C GLN A 186 13.59 14.51 5.23
N GLY A 187 13.20 14.42 3.96
CA GLY A 187 13.96 13.72 2.93
C GLY A 187 13.24 13.60 1.60
N ARG A 188 13.68 12.65 0.76
CA ARG A 188 13.11 12.37 -0.57
C ARG A 188 11.73 11.71 -0.54
N PHE A 189 11.41 10.98 0.52
CA PHE A 189 10.18 10.21 0.71
C PHE A 189 9.42 10.71 1.94
N SER A 190 8.30 10.08 2.27
CA SER A 190 7.47 10.49 3.41
C SER A 190 8.23 10.51 4.75
N VAL A 191 9.23 9.64 4.93
CA VAL A 191 10.07 9.62 6.14
C VAL A 191 11.54 9.42 5.74
N GLY A 192 12.29 10.53 5.63
CA GLY A 192 13.70 10.51 5.23
C GLY A 192 13.90 10.12 3.76
N ASP A 193 15.02 9.47 3.46
CA ASP A 193 15.49 9.25 2.08
C ASP A 193 15.23 7.85 1.51
N GLY A 194 14.56 6.97 2.26
CA GLY A 194 14.17 5.64 1.81
C GLY A 194 12.65 5.48 1.68
N VAL A 195 12.20 4.74 0.66
CA VAL A 195 10.78 4.37 0.52
C VAL A 195 10.35 3.53 1.72
N SER A 196 9.18 3.85 2.27
CA SER A 196 8.59 3.15 3.40
C SER A 196 7.11 2.81 3.13
N ALA A 197 6.48 2.12 4.08
CA ALA A 197 5.04 1.89 4.06
C ALA A 197 4.24 3.21 4.01
N ALA A 198 4.77 4.31 4.54
CA ALA A 198 4.09 5.61 4.48
C ALA A 198 3.86 6.05 3.02
N ASP A 199 4.85 5.86 2.13
CA ASP A 199 4.74 6.16 0.70
C ASP A 199 3.79 5.20 -0.02
N VAL A 200 3.87 3.90 0.32
CA VAL A 200 3.01 2.85 -0.22
C VAL A 200 1.53 3.12 0.07
N PHE A 201 1.22 3.69 1.24
CA PHE A 201 -0.13 4.08 1.61
C PHE A 201 -0.55 5.43 1.02
N LEU A 202 0.37 6.40 0.94
CA LEU A 202 0.08 7.74 0.42
C LEU A 202 -0.31 7.72 -1.05
N VAL A 203 0.43 6.97 -1.88
CA VAL A 203 0.22 6.97 -3.34
C VAL A 203 -1.21 6.62 -3.74
N PRO A 204 -1.80 5.50 -3.28
CA PRO A 204 -3.20 5.19 -3.60
C PRO A 204 -4.20 6.12 -2.90
N ALA A 205 -3.83 6.77 -1.79
CA ALA A 205 -4.69 7.74 -1.13
C ALA A 205 -4.82 9.03 -1.95
N VAL A 206 -3.71 9.52 -2.51
CA VAL A 206 -3.68 10.67 -3.43
C VAL A 206 -4.52 10.39 -4.68
N GLU A 207 -4.39 9.20 -5.25
CA GLU A 207 -5.23 8.79 -6.37
C GLU A 207 -6.71 8.71 -6.03
N GLY A 208 -7.04 8.16 -4.86
CA GLY A 208 -8.42 8.12 -4.35
C GLY A 208 -9.02 9.52 -4.19
N ALA A 209 -8.24 10.47 -3.67
CA ALA A 209 -8.62 11.87 -3.56
C ALA A 209 -8.93 12.50 -4.93
N MET A 210 -8.08 12.26 -5.93
CA MET A 210 -8.30 12.76 -7.30
C MET A 210 -9.58 12.18 -7.91
N ARG A 211 -9.85 10.89 -7.68
CA ARG A 211 -11.05 10.21 -8.20
C ARG A 211 -12.36 10.76 -7.66
N VAL A 212 -12.36 11.29 -6.44
CA VAL A 212 -13.54 11.94 -5.86
C VAL A 212 -13.61 13.44 -6.16
N GLY A 213 -12.74 13.95 -7.05
CA GLY A 213 -12.79 15.33 -7.54
C GLY A 213 -11.91 16.32 -6.79
N LEU A 214 -10.98 15.87 -5.93
CA LEU A 214 -9.94 16.77 -5.38
C LEU A 214 -8.86 17.02 -6.43
N CYS A 215 -9.12 17.99 -7.30
CA CYS A 215 -8.11 18.52 -8.21
C CYS A 215 -7.04 19.30 -7.42
N GLU A 216 -5.84 19.44 -7.99
CA GLU A 216 -4.76 20.25 -7.42
C GLU A 216 -4.16 19.79 -6.08
N VAL A 217 -4.22 18.49 -5.74
CA VAL A 217 -3.62 17.91 -4.51
C VAL A 217 -2.22 18.46 -4.23
N GLY A 218 -1.32 18.48 -5.21
CA GLY A 218 0.05 18.96 -4.99
C GLY A 218 0.22 20.49 -4.96
N ARG A 219 -0.79 21.27 -5.35
CA ARG A 219 -0.80 22.72 -5.11
C ARG A 219 -1.25 23.02 -3.69
N ARG A 220 -2.29 22.30 -3.22
CA ARG A 220 -2.87 22.47 -1.89
C ARG A 220 -2.00 21.89 -0.77
N TRP A 221 -1.37 20.74 -1.03
CA TRP A 221 -0.45 20.06 -0.11
C TRP A 221 0.88 19.79 -0.81
N PRO A 222 1.80 20.77 -0.79
CA PRO A 222 3.03 20.69 -1.56
C PRO A 222 3.97 19.57 -1.15
N ARG A 223 4.04 19.14 0.11
CA ARG A 223 4.89 17.99 0.53
C ARG A 223 4.27 16.67 0.11
N VAL A 224 2.95 16.51 0.27
CA VAL A 224 2.19 15.39 -0.28
C VAL A 224 2.37 15.29 -1.80
N GLY A 225 2.41 16.44 -2.49
CA GLY A 225 2.67 16.52 -3.93
C GLY A 225 4.14 16.53 -4.36
N ARG A 226 5.10 16.62 -3.43
CA ARG A 226 6.54 16.72 -3.73
C ARG A 226 7.18 15.33 -3.76
N GLY A 227 7.56 14.88 -4.95
CA GLY A 227 8.84 14.19 -5.13
C GLY A 227 9.88 15.20 -5.63
N ARG A 228 10.92 15.54 -4.85
CA ARG A 228 11.97 16.49 -5.30
C ARG A 228 13.14 15.78 -5.99
N HIS A 229 13.57 16.30 -7.15
CA HIS A 229 14.97 16.29 -7.57
C HIS A 229 15.32 17.53 -8.43
N ASN A 230 16.42 18.20 -8.07
CA ASN A 230 17.22 19.18 -8.84
C ASN A 230 16.57 20.47 -9.38
N GLY A 231 15.87 21.26 -8.55
CA GLY A 231 15.57 22.66 -8.88
C GLY A 231 14.68 22.92 -10.11
N ALA A 232 14.25 21.88 -10.82
CA ALA A 232 13.33 21.93 -11.94
C ALA A 232 12.01 21.20 -11.56
N PRO A 233 10.85 21.78 -11.88
CA PRO A 233 9.56 21.24 -11.45
C PRO A 233 9.14 20.07 -12.33
N ARG A 234 9.14 18.83 -11.79
CA ARG A 234 8.32 17.69 -12.28
C ARG A 234 8.38 16.47 -11.34
N ARG A 235 7.28 16.20 -10.62
CA ARG A 235 6.54 14.91 -10.60
C ARG A 235 5.36 14.99 -9.61
N ILE A 236 4.20 15.36 -10.14
CA ILE A 236 2.98 14.61 -9.85
C ILE A 236 2.84 13.62 -11.02
N MET A 237 2.32 12.44 -10.71
CA MET A 237 1.61 11.59 -11.65
C MET A 237 1.05 12.42 -12.82
N ARG A 238 1.58 12.28 -14.04
CA ARG A 238 0.68 12.47 -15.18
C ARG A 238 -0.36 11.37 -15.00
N SER A 239 -1.57 11.76 -14.64
CA SER A 239 -2.74 10.90 -14.60
C SER A 239 -2.86 10.21 -15.95
N ILE A 240 -2.43 8.96 -16.01
CA ILE A 240 -2.78 8.03 -17.08
C ILE A 240 -3.74 7.05 -16.40
N PRO A 241 -4.94 6.82 -16.96
CA PRO A 241 -5.91 5.89 -16.39
C PRO A 241 -5.27 4.51 -16.21
N PHE A 242 -5.78 3.74 -15.25
CA PHE A 242 -5.40 2.35 -14.99
C PHE A 242 -5.48 1.40 -16.21
N SER A 243 -5.90 1.82 -17.42
CA SER A 243 -6.26 0.90 -18.51
C SER A 243 -5.12 0.43 -19.41
N ASP A 244 -3.96 1.10 -19.44
CA ASP A 244 -3.00 0.92 -20.55
C ASP A 244 -1.58 0.59 -20.05
N LEU A 245 -1.13 -0.70 -20.11
CA LEU A 245 0.27 -1.22 -20.22
C LEU A 245 0.73 -2.34 -19.23
N SER A 246 1.67 -3.16 -19.74
CA SER A 246 2.27 -4.42 -19.22
C SER A 246 3.62 -4.25 -18.47
N ILE A 247 3.91 -5.21 -17.56
CA ILE A 247 5.00 -5.19 -16.55
C ILE A 247 6.39 -5.55 -17.13
N ARG A 248 6.47 -6.20 -18.29
CA ARG A 248 7.69 -6.90 -18.71
C ARG A 248 8.86 -6.02 -19.19
N ASP A 249 8.65 -4.71 -19.37
CA ASP A 249 9.65 -3.82 -20.01
C ASP A 249 10.15 -2.65 -19.15
N LEU A 250 10.06 -2.72 -17.80
CA LEU A 250 10.48 -1.59 -16.96
C LEU A 250 11.97 -1.67 -16.52
N PRO A 251 12.83 -0.69 -16.90
CA PRO A 251 14.25 -0.69 -16.53
C PRO A 251 14.49 -0.41 -15.03
N GLU A 252 15.64 -0.86 -14.51
CA GLU A 252 16.02 -0.92 -13.08
C GLU A 252 15.97 0.41 -12.27
N SER A 253 15.69 1.55 -12.89
CA SER A 253 15.70 2.90 -12.27
C SER A 253 14.32 3.45 -11.87
N VAL A 254 13.32 2.58 -11.69
CA VAL A 254 11.92 3.00 -11.53
C VAL A 254 11.58 3.59 -10.15
N THR A 255 11.25 4.87 -10.16
CA THR A 255 10.52 5.60 -9.10
C THR A 255 9.08 5.09 -8.93
N LEU A 256 8.46 5.25 -7.74
CA LEU A 256 7.04 4.91 -7.42
C LEU A 256 6.02 5.19 -8.54
N SER A 257 6.25 6.23 -9.37
CA SER A 257 5.41 6.54 -10.53
C SER A 257 5.29 5.45 -11.62
N ALA A 258 6.21 4.48 -11.71
CA ALA A 258 6.08 3.39 -12.69
C ALA A 258 5.48 2.10 -12.10
N VAL A 259 5.43 1.98 -10.77
CA VAL A 259 4.78 0.86 -10.07
C VAL A 259 3.25 0.97 -10.10
N ILE A 260 2.73 2.18 -10.27
CA ILE A 260 1.29 2.48 -10.41
C ILE A 260 0.75 2.06 -11.80
N LYS A 261 1.62 1.83 -12.79
CA LYS A 261 1.26 1.76 -14.21
C LYS A 261 0.80 0.39 -14.73
N THR A 262 0.69 -0.64 -13.90
CA THR A 262 0.59 -2.01 -14.43
C THR A 262 -0.83 -2.55 -14.31
N ASN A 263 -1.52 -2.69 -15.44
CA ASN A 263 -2.84 -3.32 -15.48
C ASN A 263 -3.07 -4.23 -16.70
N GLU A 264 -2.04 -4.61 -17.45
CA GLU A 264 -2.19 -5.66 -18.46
C GLU A 264 -1.86 -7.03 -17.89
N PHE A 265 -2.91 -7.76 -17.47
CA PHE A 265 -3.00 -9.21 -17.55
C PHE A 265 -4.46 -9.61 -17.87
N LEU A 266 -4.75 -9.72 -19.17
CA LEU A 266 -5.69 -10.68 -19.79
C LEU A 266 -4.90 -11.30 -20.95
N PRO A 267 -5.05 -12.59 -21.30
CA PRO A 267 -6.23 -13.44 -21.11
C PRO A 267 -6.35 -14.13 -19.75
#